data_AF-A0A520QIG8-F1
#
_entry.id   AF-A0A520QIG8-F1
#
_cell.length_a   1.000
_cell.length_b   1.000
_cell.length_c   1.000
_cell.angle_alpha   90.00
_cell.angle_beta   90.00
_cell.angle_gamma   90.00
#
_symmetry.space_group_name_H-M   'P 1'
#
loop_
_entity.id
_entity.type
_entity.pdbx_description
1 polymer ?
#
loop_
_entity_poly.entity_id
_entity_poly.type
_entity_poly.pdbx_seq_one_letter_code
_entity_poly.pdbx_strand_id
1 'polypeptide(L)'
;AERAQTIGQIIGTVDEIAEQTNLLALNAAIEASRAGEHGRGFGVVAAEVKALARRSKEATVQVREILGEIQRATNNAVLAGEQGDKTMRAAVREASEAGRTIDGLTETIARAAEAASQIAASAHQQATGMAQISQAMKDIDSALRDNLSSIHHVETAAGRLEQLSARLSQLLVDVGIEKD
;
A
#
# COMPACT_ATOMS: atom_id res chain seq x y z
N ALA A 1 31.91 21.61 -4.27
CA ALA A 1 32.02 22.61 -5.36
C ALA A 1 33.11 23.65 -5.05
N GLU A 2 33.06 24.34 -3.90
CA GLU A 2 34.05 25.38 -3.53
C GLU A 2 35.51 24.94 -3.66
N ARG A 3 35.87 23.76 -3.13
CA ARG A 3 37.25 23.24 -3.23
C ARG A 3 37.74 23.09 -4.68
N ALA A 4 36.87 22.67 -5.60
CA ALA A 4 37.25 22.55 -7.01
C ALA A 4 37.48 23.92 -7.66
N GLN A 5 36.74 24.94 -7.24
CA GLN A 5 36.93 26.31 -7.69
C GLN A 5 38.22 26.93 -7.14
N THR A 6 38.55 26.67 -5.87
CA THR A 6 39.85 27.05 -5.29
C THR A 6 41.01 26.39 -6.02
N ILE A 7 40.92 25.09 -6.33
CA ILE A 7 41.95 24.40 -7.11
C ILE A 7 42.05 25.00 -8.52
N GLY A 8 40.93 25.34 -9.16
CA GLY A 8 40.93 26.03 -10.46
C GLY A 8 41.69 27.36 -10.44
N GLN A 9 41.55 28.16 -9.37
CA GLN A 9 42.31 29.40 -9.18
C GLN A 9 43.81 29.12 -9.02
N ILE A 10 44.18 28.14 -8.19
CA ILE A 10 45.58 27.74 -7.99
C ILE A 10 46.21 27.28 -9.30
N ILE A 11 45.51 26.46 -10.09
CA ILE A 11 46.01 25.99 -11.39
C ILE A 11 46.16 27.14 -12.39
N GLY A 12 45.30 28.17 -12.33
CA GLY A 12 45.49 29.42 -13.07
C GLY A 12 46.80 30.12 -12.73
N THR A 13 47.11 30.27 -11.44
CA THR A 13 48.39 30.85 -11.00
C THR A 13 49.60 30.01 -11.42
N VAL A 14 49.50 28.68 -11.40
CA VAL A 14 50.58 27.78 -11.85
C VAL A 14 50.82 27.92 -13.36
N ASP A 15 49.75 28.09 -14.15
CA ASP A 15 49.80 28.33 -15.60
C ASP A 15 50.54 29.65 -15.92
N GLU A 16 50.23 30.71 -15.16
CA GLU A 16 50.93 32.01 -15.26
C GLU A 16 52.41 31.90 -14.90
N ILE A 17 52.76 31.16 -13.83
CA ILE A 17 54.15 30.92 -13.44
C ILE A 17 54.90 30.14 -14.53
N ALA A 18 54.27 29.13 -15.14
CA ALA A 18 54.86 28.37 -16.23
C ALA A 18 55.12 29.25 -17.47
N GLU A 19 54.20 30.15 -17.81
CA GLU A 19 54.37 31.12 -18.90
C GLU A 19 55.53 32.09 -18.63
N GLN A 20 55.61 32.65 -17.43
CA GLN A 20 56.70 33.53 -17.03
C GLN A 20 58.05 32.81 -17.03
N THR A 21 58.09 31.57 -16.54
CA THR A 21 59.30 30.74 -16.54
C THR A 21 59.77 30.42 -17.96
N ASN A 22 58.83 30.16 -18.89
CA ASN A 22 59.13 29.95 -20.30
C ASN A 22 59.71 31.22 -20.97
N LEU A 23 59.18 32.40 -20.64
CA LEU A 23 59.72 33.69 -21.12
C LEU A 23 61.10 34.00 -20.53
N LEU A 24 61.31 33.73 -19.23
CA LEU A 24 62.61 33.87 -18.57
C LEU A 24 63.66 32.95 -19.20
N ALA A 25 63.30 31.69 -19.47
CA ALA A 25 64.17 30.72 -20.12
C ALA A 25 64.51 31.13 -21.57
N LEU A 26 63.57 31.73 -22.30
CA LEU A 26 63.81 32.27 -23.63
C LEU A 26 64.84 33.41 -23.58
N ASN A 27 64.67 34.36 -22.64
CA ASN A 27 65.62 35.47 -22.47
C ASN A 27 67.02 34.96 -22.08
N ALA A 28 67.09 33.96 -21.19
CA ALA A 28 68.36 33.32 -20.83
C ALA A 28 69.04 32.61 -22.00
N ALA A 29 68.26 31.96 -22.88
CA ALA A 29 68.79 31.31 -24.09
C ALA A 29 69.33 32.35 -25.11
N ILE A 30 68.67 33.50 -25.24
CA ILE A 30 69.14 34.61 -26.09
C ILE A 30 70.48 35.14 -25.57
N GLU A 31 70.58 35.40 -24.27
CA GLU A 31 71.79 35.96 -23.67
C GLU A 31 72.96 34.95 -23.68
N ALA A 32 72.67 33.66 -23.51
CA ALA A 32 73.64 32.58 -23.70
C ALA A 32 74.20 32.52 -25.13
N SER A 33 73.34 32.69 -26.14
CA SER A 33 73.76 32.79 -27.54
C SER A 33 74.65 34.02 -27.79
N ARG A 34 74.33 35.14 -27.13
CA ARG A 34 75.07 36.40 -27.23
C ARG A 34 76.46 36.33 -26.61
N ALA A 35 76.64 35.53 -25.56
CA ALA A 35 77.92 35.30 -24.89
C ALA A 35 78.86 34.32 -25.64
N GLY A 36 78.41 33.70 -26.74
CA GLY A 36 79.23 32.81 -27.56
C GLY A 36 79.72 31.57 -26.81
N GLU A 37 81.02 31.26 -26.90
CA GLU A 37 81.61 30.06 -26.26
C GLU A 37 81.47 30.08 -24.72
N HIS A 38 81.47 31.25 -24.08
CA HIS A 38 81.28 31.38 -22.63
C HIS A 38 79.84 31.11 -22.18
N GLY A 39 78.87 31.16 -23.09
CA GLY A 39 77.44 30.96 -22.81
C GLY A 39 76.93 29.53 -22.97
N ARG A 40 77.74 28.59 -23.49
CA ARG A 40 77.26 27.22 -23.82
C ARG A 40 76.60 26.50 -22.66
N GLY A 41 77.20 26.57 -21.46
CA GLY A 41 76.63 25.94 -20.25
C GLY A 41 75.29 26.56 -19.84
N PHE A 42 75.17 27.89 -19.89
CA PHE A 42 73.92 28.61 -19.61
C PHE A 42 72.84 28.31 -20.66
N GLY A 43 73.21 28.13 -21.93
CA GLY A 43 72.28 27.78 -23.00
C GLY A 43 71.60 26.42 -22.79
N VAL A 44 72.35 25.43 -22.30
CA VAL A 44 71.80 24.09 -21.97
C VAL A 44 70.80 24.19 -20.82
N VAL A 45 71.14 24.92 -19.75
CA VAL A 45 70.23 25.13 -18.61
C VAL A 45 68.96 25.86 -19.05
N ALA A 46 69.08 26.91 -19.87
CA ALA A 46 67.94 27.65 -20.39
C ALA A 46 67.00 26.77 -21.24
N ALA A 47 67.55 25.86 -22.06
CA ALA A 47 66.75 24.91 -22.83
C ALA A 47 65.99 23.93 -21.92
N GLU A 48 66.62 23.43 -20.86
CA GLU A 48 65.98 22.51 -19.90
C GLU A 48 64.88 23.21 -19.09
N VAL A 49 65.10 24.44 -18.63
CA VAL A 49 64.08 25.25 -17.93
C VAL A 49 62.90 25.52 -18.85
N LYS A 50 63.14 25.83 -20.13
CA LYS A 50 62.09 26.03 -21.13
C LYS A 50 61.26 24.74 -21.34
N ALA A 51 61.94 23.60 -21.44
CA ALA A 51 61.28 22.31 -21.57
C ALA A 51 60.42 21.97 -20.34
N LEU A 52 60.93 22.25 -19.12
CA LEU A 52 60.21 22.06 -17.87
C LEU A 52 58.98 22.97 -17.77
N ALA A 53 59.11 24.25 -18.15
CA ALA A 53 58.01 25.21 -18.18
C ALA A 53 56.89 24.76 -19.15
N ARG A 54 57.26 24.28 -20.34
CA ARG A 54 56.29 23.74 -21.31
C ARG A 54 55.56 22.49 -20.78
N ARG A 55 56.28 21.56 -20.15
CA ARG A 55 55.69 20.38 -19.49
C ARG A 55 54.76 20.78 -18.33
N SER A 56 55.11 21.81 -17.56
CA SER A 56 54.27 22.34 -16.49
C SER A 56 52.95 22.89 -17.06
N LYS A 57 53.02 23.61 -18.19
CA LYS A 57 51.84 24.13 -18.90
C LYS A 57 50.94 23.03 -19.47
N GLU A 58 51.54 21.98 -20.04
CA GLU A 58 50.77 20.81 -20.50
C GLU A 58 50.05 20.12 -19.33
N ALA A 59 50.71 19.98 -18.17
CA ALA A 59 50.11 19.41 -16.98
C ALA A 59 48.97 20.28 -16.40
N THR A 60 49.10 21.61 -16.38
CA THR A 60 48.03 22.51 -15.91
C THR A 60 46.79 22.42 -16.79
N VAL A 61 46.94 22.27 -18.11
CA VAL A 61 45.82 22.06 -19.04
C VAL A 61 45.08 20.75 -18.72
N GLN A 62 45.80 19.64 -18.53
CA GLN A 62 45.20 18.36 -18.18
C GLN A 62 44.45 18.42 -16.84
N VAL A 63 45.03 19.06 -15.82
CA VAL A 63 44.36 19.23 -14.52
C VAL A 63 43.09 20.07 -14.66
N ARG A 64 43.10 21.12 -15.49
CA ARG A 64 41.93 21.97 -15.74
C ARG A 64 40.79 21.17 -16.39
N GLU A 65 41.10 20.29 -17.34
CA GLU A 65 40.14 19.39 -17.97
C GLU A 65 39.49 18.44 -16.94
N ILE A 66 40.32 17.75 -16.14
CA ILE A 66 39.86 16.84 -15.08
C ILE A 66 38.97 17.59 -14.06
N LEU A 67 39.34 18.80 -13.65
CA LEU A 67 38.52 19.61 -12.75
C LEU A 67 37.16 19.97 -13.36
N GLY A 68 37.12 20.28 -14.66
CA GLY A 68 35.87 20.53 -15.38
C GLY A 68 34.98 19.30 -15.45
N GLU A 69 35.56 18.11 -15.61
CA GLU A 69 34.83 16.84 -15.52
C GLU A 69 34.28 16.58 -14.12
N ILE A 70 35.10 16.77 -13.08
CA ILE A 70 34.69 16.61 -11.68
C ILE A 70 33.56 17.56 -11.33
N GLN A 71 33.62 18.82 -11.76
CA GLN A 71 32.55 19.80 -11.53
C GLN A 71 31.24 19.38 -12.20
N ARG A 72 31.29 18.94 -13.46
CA ARG A 72 30.11 18.42 -14.18
C ARG A 72 29.51 17.19 -13.48
N ALA A 73 30.35 16.22 -13.11
CA ALA A 73 29.92 15.03 -12.40
C ALA A 73 29.28 15.36 -11.04
N THR A 74 29.87 16.30 -10.30
CA THR A 74 29.34 16.77 -9.01
C THR A 74 27.97 17.42 -9.19
N ASN A 75 27.80 18.29 -10.19
CA ASN A 75 26.52 18.94 -10.46
C ASN A 75 25.43 17.93 -10.82
N ASN A 76 25.78 16.94 -11.67
CA ASN A 76 24.85 15.87 -12.02
C ASN A 76 24.45 15.02 -10.80
N ALA A 77 25.40 14.74 -9.90
CA ALA A 77 25.10 14.01 -8.66
C ALA A 77 24.16 14.79 -7.75
N VAL A 78 24.31 16.12 -7.65
CA VAL A 78 23.39 16.97 -6.89
C VAL A 78 21.99 16.94 -7.49
N LEU A 79 21.85 17.14 -8.81
CA LEU A 79 20.55 17.08 -9.49
C LEU A 79 19.88 15.71 -9.35
N ALA A 80 20.65 14.63 -9.45
CA ALA A 80 20.15 13.28 -9.22
C ALA A 80 19.68 13.09 -7.77
N GLY A 81 20.41 13.65 -6.80
CA GLY A 81 20.04 13.66 -5.39
C GLY A 81 18.74 14.42 -5.11
N GLU A 82 18.58 15.61 -5.68
CA GLU A 82 17.35 16.41 -5.55
C GLU A 82 16.14 15.71 -6.17
N GLN A 83 16.31 15.13 -7.36
CA GLN A 83 15.26 14.35 -8.00
C GLN A 83 14.93 13.09 -7.18
N GLY A 84 15.94 12.44 -6.61
CA GLY A 84 15.77 11.31 -5.70
C GLY A 84 14.97 11.68 -4.45
N ASP A 85 15.27 12.81 -3.81
CA ASP A 85 14.54 13.32 -2.66
C ASP A 85 13.07 13.61 -3.01
N LYS A 86 12.80 14.23 -4.16
CA LYS A 86 11.44 14.51 -4.63
C LYS A 86 10.64 13.23 -4.83
N THR A 87 11.22 12.23 -5.49
CA THR A 87 10.57 10.93 -5.72
C THR A 87 10.35 10.20 -4.40
N MET A 88 11.32 10.21 -3.48
CA MET A 88 11.19 9.59 -2.16
C MET A 88 10.03 10.20 -1.36
N ARG A 89 9.90 11.53 -1.36
CA ARG A 89 8.78 12.21 -0.69
C ARG A 89 7.42 11.83 -1.28
N ALA A 90 7.34 11.60 -2.58
CA ALA A 90 6.11 11.12 -3.22
C ALA A 90 5.79 9.69 -2.78
N ALA A 91 6.77 8.79 -2.82
CA ALA A 91 6.61 7.41 -2.38
C ALA A 91 6.17 7.29 -0.91
N VAL A 92 6.74 8.12 -0.01
CA VAL A 92 6.31 8.15 1.40
C VAL A 92 4.86 8.60 1.55
N ARG A 93 4.40 9.57 0.75
CA ARG A 93 2.99 10.00 0.78
C ARG A 93 2.05 8.90 0.28
N GLU A 94 2.38 8.25 -0.83
CA GLU A 94 1.60 7.13 -1.37
C GLU A 94 1.55 5.96 -0.39
N ALA A 95 2.67 5.60 0.24
CA ALA A 95 2.71 4.55 1.26
C ALA A 95 1.84 4.90 2.48
N SER A 96 1.83 6.17 2.91
CA SER A 96 0.98 6.64 4.00
C SER A 96 -0.52 6.59 3.65
N GLU A 97 -0.88 6.89 2.41
CA GLU A 97 -2.26 6.79 1.92
C GLU A 97 -2.72 5.33 1.77
N ALA A 98 -1.84 4.45 1.27
CA ALA A 98 -2.08 3.02 1.24
C ALA A 98 -2.29 2.46 2.67
N GLY A 99 -1.47 2.88 3.63
CA GLY A 99 -1.63 2.51 5.05
C GLY A 99 -3.01 2.88 5.60
N ARG A 100 -3.44 4.14 5.40
CA ARG A 100 -4.78 4.60 5.82
C ARG A 100 -5.92 3.80 5.17
N THR A 101 -5.75 3.41 3.91
CA THR A 101 -6.73 2.58 3.20
C THR A 101 -6.81 1.17 3.80
N ILE A 102 -5.67 0.57 4.15
CA ILE A 102 -5.59 -0.75 4.79
C ILE A 102 -6.24 -0.71 6.18
N ASP A 103 -6.04 0.36 6.95
CA ASP A 103 -6.69 0.54 8.25
C ASP A 103 -8.22 0.59 8.10
N GLY A 104 -8.74 1.34 7.12
CA GLY A 104 -10.18 1.40 6.83
C GLY A 104 -10.78 0.06 6.35
N LEU A 105 -10.01 -0.71 5.57
CA LEU A 105 -10.41 -2.08 5.17
C LEU A 105 -10.49 -3.00 6.39
N THR A 106 -9.52 -2.92 7.30
CA THR A 106 -9.48 -3.73 8.53
C THR A 106 -10.70 -3.46 9.40
N GLU A 107 -11.08 -2.19 9.57
CA GLU A 107 -12.28 -1.80 10.30
C GLU A 107 -13.56 -2.34 9.64
N THR A 108 -13.64 -2.28 8.31
CA THR A 108 -14.79 -2.79 7.56
C THR A 108 -14.92 -4.32 7.69
N ILE A 109 -13.81 -5.04 7.65
CA ILE A 109 -13.78 -6.50 7.86
C ILE A 109 -14.24 -6.84 9.28
N ALA A 110 -13.80 -6.08 10.29
CA ALA A 110 -14.24 -6.29 11.67
C ALA A 110 -15.75 -6.14 11.82
N ARG A 111 -16.34 -5.07 11.25
CA ARG A 111 -17.80 -4.87 11.24
C ARG A 111 -18.55 -5.99 10.51
N ALA A 112 -18.00 -6.47 9.39
CA ALA A 112 -18.60 -7.58 8.64
C ALA A 112 -18.59 -8.89 9.45
N ALA A 113 -17.51 -9.16 10.19
CA ALA A 113 -17.42 -10.33 11.06
C ALA A 113 -18.43 -10.25 12.22
N GLU A 114 -18.60 -9.08 12.82
CA GLU A 114 -19.60 -8.86 13.87
C GLU A 114 -21.03 -9.07 13.33
N ALA A 115 -21.35 -8.50 12.17
CA ALA A 115 -22.64 -8.70 11.53
C ALA A 115 -22.90 -10.18 11.21
N ALA A 116 -21.90 -10.91 10.70
CA ALA A 116 -22.01 -12.34 10.44
C ALA A 116 -22.29 -13.15 11.73
N SER A 117 -21.66 -12.77 12.85
CA SER A 117 -21.91 -13.39 14.15
C SER A 117 -23.36 -13.16 14.63
N GLN A 118 -23.87 -11.94 14.48
CA GLN A 118 -25.26 -11.60 14.83
C GLN A 118 -26.27 -12.36 13.96
N ILE A 119 -26.00 -12.50 12.66
CA ILE A 119 -26.83 -13.29 11.73
C ILE A 119 -26.84 -14.75 12.16
N ALA A 120 -25.69 -15.34 12.49
CA ALA A 120 -25.60 -16.73 12.95
C ALA A 120 -26.39 -16.96 14.24
N ALA A 121 -26.29 -16.04 15.21
CA ALA A 121 -27.07 -16.10 16.45
C ALA A 121 -28.58 -16.01 16.17
N SER A 122 -29.00 -15.07 15.32
CA SER A 122 -30.41 -14.92 14.93
C SER A 122 -30.95 -16.15 14.21
N ALA A 123 -30.17 -16.75 13.31
CA ALA A 123 -30.53 -17.98 12.61
C ALA A 123 -30.72 -19.16 13.59
N HIS A 124 -29.87 -19.25 14.62
CA HIS A 124 -30.02 -20.27 15.67
C HIS A 124 -31.30 -20.09 16.49
N GLN A 125 -31.64 -18.84 16.84
CA GLN A 125 -32.90 -18.53 17.52
C GLN A 125 -34.10 -18.85 16.63
N GLN A 126 -34.06 -18.52 15.34
CA GLN A 126 -35.10 -18.87 14.39
C GLN A 126 -35.29 -20.39 14.28
N ALA A 127 -34.21 -21.17 14.19
CA ALA A 127 -34.29 -22.62 14.14
C ALA A 127 -34.97 -23.20 15.39
N THR A 128 -34.64 -22.66 16.57
CA THR A 128 -35.29 -23.03 17.84
C THR A 128 -36.78 -22.68 17.82
N GLY A 129 -37.14 -21.47 17.38
CA GLY A 129 -38.54 -21.06 17.25
C GLY A 129 -39.33 -21.92 16.25
N MET A 130 -38.71 -22.30 15.12
CA MET A 130 -39.34 -23.21 14.15
C MET A 130 -39.59 -24.60 14.75
N ALA A 131 -38.68 -25.11 15.57
CA ALA A 131 -38.89 -26.37 16.28
C ALA A 131 -40.08 -26.29 17.25
N GLN A 132 -40.23 -25.18 17.98
CA GLN A 132 -41.38 -24.94 18.87
C GLN A 132 -42.70 -24.84 18.09
N ILE A 133 -42.72 -24.13 16.96
CA ILE A 133 -43.91 -24.06 16.09
C ILE A 133 -44.26 -25.45 15.56
N SER A 134 -43.27 -26.21 15.11
CA SER A 134 -43.50 -27.58 14.63
C SER A 134 -44.12 -28.46 15.72
N GLN A 135 -43.68 -28.32 16.97
CA GLN A 135 -44.28 -29.05 18.09
C GLN A 135 -45.72 -28.59 18.36
N ALA A 136 -45.98 -27.28 18.43
CA ALA A 136 -47.33 -26.75 18.62
C ALA A 136 -48.31 -27.23 17.53
N MET A 137 -47.85 -27.34 16.28
CA MET A 137 -48.66 -27.88 15.18
C MET A 137 -49.01 -29.36 15.37
N LYS A 138 -48.10 -30.17 15.92
CA LYS A 138 -48.39 -31.58 16.26
C LYS A 138 -49.41 -31.68 17.39
N ASP A 139 -49.29 -30.82 18.41
CA ASP A 139 -50.22 -30.80 19.53
C ASP A 139 -51.63 -30.39 19.05
N ILE A 140 -51.72 -29.42 18.14
CA ILE A 140 -52.98 -29.03 17.48
C ILE A 140 -53.57 -30.20 16.65
N ASP A 141 -52.75 -30.92 15.86
CA ASP A 141 -53.23 -32.09 15.10
C ASP A 141 -53.82 -33.16 16.03
N SER A 142 -53.15 -33.43 17.16
CA SER A 142 -53.64 -34.36 18.18
C SER A 142 -54.98 -33.90 18.76
N ALA A 143 -55.08 -32.64 19.18
CA ALA A 143 -56.32 -32.09 19.74
C ALA A 143 -57.48 -32.12 18.74
N LEU A 144 -57.20 -31.91 17.44
CA LEU A 144 -58.21 -32.02 16.38
C LEU A 144 -58.71 -33.47 16.23
N ARG A 145 -57.83 -34.47 16.31
CA ARG A 145 -58.22 -35.89 16.28
C ARG A 145 -59.10 -36.25 17.47
N ASP A 146 -58.75 -35.79 18.67
CA ASP A 146 -59.54 -36.01 19.88
C ASP A 146 -60.92 -35.35 19.80
N ASN A 147 -60.98 -34.14 19.22
CA ASN A 147 -62.23 -33.43 19.00
C ASN A 147 -63.14 -34.15 17.99
N LEU A 148 -62.58 -34.67 16.89
CA LEU A 148 -63.34 -35.49 15.93
C LEU A 148 -63.91 -36.77 16.57
N SER A 149 -63.13 -37.46 17.41
CA SER A 149 -63.61 -38.61 18.16
C SER A 149 -64.75 -38.23 19.11
N SER A 150 -64.62 -37.10 19.81
CA SER A 150 -65.65 -36.57 20.71
C SER A 150 -66.94 -36.22 19.97
N ILE A 151 -66.84 -35.62 18.78
CA ILE A 151 -68.00 -35.35 17.91
C ILE A 151 -68.71 -36.66 17.55
N HIS A 152 -67.97 -37.71 17.19
CA HIS A 152 -68.58 -39.00 16.85
C HIS A 152 -69.29 -39.66 18.05
N HIS A 153 -68.74 -39.51 19.26
CA HIS A 153 -69.43 -39.93 20.48
C HIS A 153 -70.71 -39.14 20.73
N VAL A 154 -70.69 -37.82 20.51
CA VAL A 154 -71.87 -36.96 20.65
C VAL A 154 -72.94 -37.33 19.62
N GLU A 155 -72.57 -37.56 18.37
CA GLU A 155 -73.46 -38.05 17.31
C GLU A 155 -74.12 -39.37 17.70
N THR A 156 -73.33 -40.32 18.19
CA THR A 156 -73.83 -41.62 18.67
C THR A 156 -74.80 -41.46 19.84
N ALA A 157 -74.49 -40.58 20.80
CA ALA A 157 -75.35 -40.32 21.94
C ALA A 157 -76.67 -39.65 21.52
N ALA A 158 -76.60 -38.68 20.61
CA ALA A 158 -77.77 -38.02 20.04
C ALA A 158 -78.69 -39.02 19.31
N GLY A 159 -78.13 -39.92 18.49
CA GLY A 159 -78.90 -40.98 17.82
C GLY A 159 -79.56 -41.95 18.81
N ARG A 160 -78.90 -42.29 19.92
CA ARG A 160 -79.52 -43.10 21.00
C ARG A 160 -80.66 -42.38 21.70
N LEU A 161 -80.51 -41.07 21.95
CA LEU A 161 -81.57 -40.25 22.55
C LEU A 161 -82.79 -40.15 21.62
N GLU A 162 -82.56 -40.00 20.31
CA GLU A 162 -83.63 -40.02 19.30
C GLU A 162 -84.38 -41.36 19.33
N GLN A 163 -83.68 -42.49 19.31
CA GLN A 163 -84.28 -43.82 19.41
C GLN A 163 -85.10 -44.00 20.69
N LEU A 164 -84.58 -43.55 21.84
CA LEU A 164 -85.29 -43.61 23.11
C LEU A 164 -86.56 -42.76 23.09
N SER A 165 -86.48 -41.54 22.55
CA SER A 165 -87.62 -40.63 22.38
C SER A 165 -88.71 -41.24 21.49
N ALA A 166 -88.32 -41.85 20.36
CA ALA A 166 -89.24 -42.55 19.47
C ALA A 166 -89.92 -43.74 20.17
N ARG A 167 -89.17 -44.52 20.95
CA ARG A 167 -89.71 -45.65 21.72
C ARG A 167 -90.67 -45.20 22.82
N LEU A 168 -90.35 -44.12 23.54
CA LEU A 168 -91.25 -43.52 24.54
C LEU A 168 -92.54 -42.99 23.89
N SER A 169 -92.42 -42.37 22.72
CA SER A 169 -93.58 -41.89 21.95
C SER A 169 -94.47 -43.06 21.52
N GLN A 170 -93.88 -44.15 21.04
CA GLN A 170 -94.62 -45.36 20.69
C GLN A 170 -95.34 -45.97 21.90
N LEU A 171 -94.64 -46.09 23.04
CA LEU A 171 -95.26 -46.59 24.29
C LEU A 171 -96.43 -45.73 24.75
N LEU A 172 -96.34 -44.40 24.61
CA LEU A 172 -97.44 -43.49 24.94
C LEU A 172 -98.64 -43.67 24.01
N VAL A 173 -98.41 -43.95 22.72
CA VAL A 173 -99.47 -44.29 21.77
C VAL A 173 -100.10 -45.63 22.14
N ASP A 174 -99.30 -46.66 22.41
CA ASP A 174 -99.79 -48.00 22.77
C ASP A 174 -100.63 -47.96 24.06
N VAL A 175 -100.18 -47.25 25.10
CA VAL A 175 -100.93 -47.05 26.36
C VAL A 175 -102.16 -46.14 26.15
N GLY A 176 -102.09 -45.19 25.21
CA GLY A 176 -103.21 -44.32 24.84
C GLY A 176 -104.33 -45.05 24.10
N ILE A 177 -104.01 -46.11 23.36
CA ILE A 177 -104.98 -46.98 22.66
C ILE A 177 -105.71 -47.93 23.63
N GLU A 178 -105.16 -48.18 24.82
CA GLU A 178 -105.81 -48.98 25.87
C GLU A 178 -106.91 -48.23 26.65
N LYS A 179 -107.18 -46.96 26.32
CA LYS A 179 -108.09 -46.08 27.08
C LYS A 179 -109.46 -45.79 26.45
N ASP A 180 -109.80 -46.42 25.34
CA ASP A 180 -111.16 -46.35 24.74
C ASP A 180 -111.89 -47.71 24.77
#